data_AF-A0A7W6JDE7-F1
#
_entry.id   AF-A0A7W6JDE7-F1
#
_cell.length_a   1.000
_cell.length_b   1.000
_cell.length_c   1.000
_cell.angle_alpha   90.00
_cell.angle_beta   90.00
_cell.angle_gamma   90.00
#
_symmetry.space_group_name_H-M   'P 1'
#
loop_
_entity.id
_entity.type
_entity.pdbx_description
1 polymer ?
#
loop_
_entity_poly.entity_id
_entity_poly.type
_entity_poly.pdbx_seq_one_letter_code
_entity_poly.pdbx_strand_id
1 'polypeptide(L)'
;MHSNGMSVGALVTIVLLLIILGGGALVGCPHYRVWERKMAGQAELQYQQGARQALVAQAAAEDEAAIKRAEAATRRVRGWADAARRGCADLGRANDRACEDQLLRDAATYSIAKEGHEGVIISVGAPVSVAVQPRTDRASE
;
A
#
# COMPACT_ATOMS: atom_id res chain seq x y z
N MET A 1 -34.53 -28.42 69.74
CA MET A 1 -33.44 -29.06 68.96
C MET A 1 -34.05 -29.57 67.67
N HIS A 2 -33.89 -28.85 66.55
CA HIS A 2 -34.37 -29.33 65.25
C HIS A 2 -33.44 -30.46 64.79
N SER A 3 -33.88 -31.70 64.95
CA SER A 3 -33.29 -32.84 64.26
C SER A 3 -33.65 -32.75 62.79
N ASN A 4 -32.86 -31.98 62.03
CA ASN A 4 -32.93 -31.95 60.58
C ASN A 4 -32.31 -33.25 60.04
N GLY A 5 -33.04 -34.36 60.19
CA GLY A 5 -32.75 -35.57 59.44
C GLY A 5 -33.04 -35.26 57.98
N MET A 6 -32.00 -35.10 57.15
CA MET A 6 -32.14 -34.98 55.70
C MET A 6 -33.05 -36.09 55.19
N SER A 7 -34.20 -35.69 54.63
CA SER A 7 -35.14 -36.64 54.04
C SER A 7 -34.45 -37.42 52.93
N VAL A 8 -34.71 -38.73 52.87
CA VAL A 8 -34.04 -39.65 51.92
C VAL A 8 -34.14 -39.14 50.48
N GLY A 9 -35.25 -38.51 50.11
CA GLY A 9 -35.41 -37.84 48.81
C GLY A 9 -34.43 -36.70 48.56
N ALA A 10 -34.12 -35.87 49.57
CA ALA A 10 -33.14 -34.79 49.47
C ALA A 10 -31.70 -35.32 49.36
N LEU A 11 -31.38 -36.45 50.01
CA LEU A 11 -30.10 -37.12 49.84
C LEU A 11 -29.91 -37.64 48.41
N VAL A 12 -30.94 -38.28 47.84
CA VAL A 12 -30.88 -38.82 46.47
C VAL A 12 -30.69 -37.70 45.43
N THR A 13 -31.40 -36.58 45.57
CA THR A 13 -31.27 -35.46 44.62
C THR A 13 -29.90 -34.80 44.68
N ILE A 14 -29.32 -34.62 45.88
CA ILE A 14 -27.98 -34.05 46.05
C ILE A 14 -26.91 -34.95 45.41
N VAL A 15 -26.99 -36.27 45.62
CA VAL A 15 -26.04 -37.23 45.03
C VAL A 15 -26.14 -37.22 43.50
N LEU A 16 -27.34 -37.17 42.95
CA LEU A 16 -27.55 -37.13 41.50
C LEU A 16 -26.99 -35.85 40.87
N LEU A 17 -27.18 -34.70 41.55
CA LEU A 17 -26.60 -33.42 41.15
C LEU A 17 -25.06 -33.45 41.14
N LEU A 18 -24.46 -34.04 42.17
CA LEU A 18 -22.99 -34.18 42.26
C LEU A 18 -22.42 -35.07 41.16
N ILE A 19 -23.12 -36.14 40.77
CA ILE A 19 -22.69 -37.02 39.67
C ILE A 19 -22.74 -36.28 38.33
N ILE A 20 -23.81 -35.52 38.06
CA ILE A 20 -23.95 -34.75 36.82
C ILE A 20 -22.89 -33.64 36.75
N LEU A 21 -22.67 -32.92 37.85
CA LEU A 21 -21.72 -31.81 37.91
C LEU A 21 -20.28 -32.31 37.87
N GLY A 22 -19.96 -33.37 38.61
CA GLY A 22 -18.65 -34.01 38.62
C GLY A 22 -18.32 -34.70 37.30
N GLY A 23 -19.25 -35.49 36.76
CA GLY A 23 -19.09 -36.16 35.47
C GLY A 23 -18.99 -35.18 34.30
N GLY A 24 -19.84 -34.14 34.30
CA GLY A 24 -19.80 -33.07 33.31
C GLY A 24 -18.50 -32.25 33.36
N ALA A 25 -17.96 -31.97 34.56
CA ALA A 25 -16.70 -31.27 34.71
C ALA A 25 -15.50 -32.12 34.27
N LEU A 26 -15.47 -33.42 34.62
CA LEU A 26 -14.38 -34.34 34.25
C LEU A 26 -14.27 -34.59 32.75
N VAL A 27 -15.41 -34.63 32.02
CA VAL A 27 -15.41 -34.79 30.55
C VAL A 27 -15.32 -33.44 29.84
N GLY A 28 -15.99 -32.40 30.34
CA GLY A 28 -16.03 -31.08 29.72
C GLY A 28 -14.71 -30.33 29.79
N CYS A 29 -13.96 -30.44 30.89
CA CYS A 29 -12.71 -29.71 31.09
C CYS A 29 -11.60 -30.09 30.08
N PRO A 30 -11.29 -31.38 29.81
CA PRO A 30 -10.31 -31.74 28.80
C PRO A 30 -10.79 -31.43 27.37
N HIS A 31 -12.09 -31.58 27.08
CA HIS A 31 -12.65 -31.24 25.77
C HIS A 31 -12.56 -29.75 25.46
N TYR A 32 -12.82 -28.89 26.44
CA TYR A 32 -12.72 -27.43 26.30
C TYR A 32 -11.29 -27.00 25.95
N ARG A 33 -10.28 -27.55 26.66
CA ARG A 33 -8.87 -27.23 26.42
C ARG A 33 -8.38 -27.62 25.02
N VAL A 34 -8.91 -28.71 24.44
CA VAL A 34 -8.58 -29.12 23.07
C VAL A 34 -9.27 -28.21 22.04
N TRP A 35 -10.52 -27.83 22.28
CA TRP A 35 -11.25 -26.91 21.41
C TRP A 35 -10.58 -25.53 21.38
N GLU A 36 -10.19 -24.99 22.53
CA GLU A 36 -9.49 -23.71 22.65
C GLU A 36 -8.16 -23.71 21.89
N ARG A 37 -7.37 -24.79 22.01
CA ARG A 37 -6.11 -24.95 21.25
C ARG A 37 -6.34 -25.06 19.74
N LYS A 38 -7.39 -25.75 19.30
CA LYS A 38 -7.75 -25.85 17.88
C LYS A 38 -8.20 -24.49 17.33
N MET A 39 -9.02 -23.75 18.07
CA MET A 39 -9.47 -22.41 17.67
C MET A 39 -8.31 -21.42 17.64
N ALA A 40 -7.40 -21.46 18.61
CA ALA A 40 -6.19 -20.63 18.60
C ALA A 40 -5.29 -20.92 17.39
N GLY A 41 -5.08 -22.19 17.05
CA GLY A 41 -4.30 -22.57 15.86
C GLY A 41 -4.98 -22.19 14.54
N GLN A 42 -6.31 -22.30 14.46
CA GLN A 42 -7.08 -21.89 13.28
C GLN A 42 -7.07 -20.36 13.12
N ALA A 43 -7.19 -19.60 14.21
CA ALA A 43 -7.12 -18.15 14.17
C ALA A 43 -5.75 -17.66 13.67
N GLU A 44 -4.65 -18.25 14.14
CA GLU A 44 -3.30 -17.88 13.69
C GLU A 44 -3.10 -18.20 12.20
N LEU A 45 -3.51 -19.40 11.75
CA LEU A 45 -3.39 -19.77 10.33
C LEU A 45 -4.22 -18.85 9.42
N GLN A 46 -5.45 -18.49 9.83
CA GLN A 46 -6.29 -17.56 9.07
C GLN A 46 -5.68 -16.16 9.01
N TYR A 47 -5.10 -15.68 10.12
CA TYR A 47 -4.44 -14.39 10.17
C TYR A 47 -3.23 -14.34 9.21
N GLN A 48 -2.39 -15.37 9.22
CA GLN A 48 -1.23 -15.46 8.33
C GLN A 48 -1.62 -15.59 6.86
N GLN A 49 -2.69 -16.33 6.54
CA GLN A 49 -3.20 -16.45 5.18
C GLN A 49 -3.78 -15.12 4.67
N GLY A 50 -4.57 -14.44 5.50
CA GLY A 50 -5.11 -13.11 5.20
C GLY A 50 -4.01 -12.06 4.99
N ALA A 51 -2.98 -12.07 5.84
CA ALA A 51 -1.85 -11.16 5.73
C ALA A 51 -1.09 -11.34 4.41
N ARG A 52 -0.82 -12.58 3.99
CA ARG A 52 -0.16 -12.85 2.69
C ARG A 52 -1.01 -12.42 1.51
N GLN A 53 -2.31 -12.70 1.54
CA GLN A 53 -3.23 -12.28 0.47
C GLN A 53 -3.31 -10.76 0.35
N ALA A 54 -3.35 -10.04 1.48
CA ALA A 54 -3.33 -8.59 1.50
C ALA A 54 -2.03 -8.02 0.91
N LEU A 55 -0.87 -8.58 1.26
CA LEU A 55 0.42 -8.15 0.72
C LEU A 55 0.53 -8.40 -0.79
N VAL A 56 0.05 -9.55 -1.29
CA VAL A 56 0.03 -9.85 -2.73
C VAL A 56 -0.90 -8.91 -3.47
N ALA A 57 -2.09 -8.63 -2.93
CA ALA A 57 -3.02 -7.68 -3.51
C ALA A 57 -2.46 -6.26 -3.54
N GLN A 58 -1.75 -5.84 -2.48
CA GLN A 58 -1.07 -4.54 -2.44
C GLN A 58 0.05 -4.47 -3.49
N ALA A 59 0.92 -5.48 -3.56
CA ALA A 59 1.99 -5.53 -4.56
C ALA A 59 1.45 -5.47 -5.99
N ALA A 60 0.40 -6.23 -6.30
CA ALA A 60 -0.25 -6.20 -7.61
C ALA A 60 -0.86 -4.82 -7.94
N ALA A 61 -1.46 -4.15 -6.94
CA ALA A 61 -2.01 -2.82 -7.11
C ALA A 61 -0.92 -1.76 -7.34
N GLU A 62 0.22 -1.87 -6.64
CA GLU A 62 1.38 -1.00 -6.84
C GLU A 62 2.00 -1.17 -8.23
N ASP A 63 2.15 -2.42 -8.71
CA ASP A 63 2.65 -2.73 -10.04
C ASP A 63 1.73 -2.16 -11.13
N GLU A 64 0.41 -2.37 -11.01
CA GLU A 64 -0.55 -1.82 -11.96
C GLU A 64 -0.52 -0.28 -11.96
N ALA A 65 -0.39 0.33 -10.79
CA ALA A 65 -0.26 1.77 -10.66
C ALA A 65 1.06 2.28 -11.29
N ALA A 66 2.17 1.57 -11.14
CA ALA A 66 3.44 1.91 -11.77
C ALA A 66 3.36 1.84 -13.31
N ILE A 67 2.74 0.79 -13.86
CA ILE A 67 2.53 0.64 -15.31
C ILE A 67 1.69 1.80 -15.85
N LYS A 68 0.56 2.12 -15.20
CA LYS A 68 -0.31 3.24 -15.63
C LYS A 68 0.43 4.59 -15.58
N ARG A 69 1.27 4.80 -14.56
CA ARG A 69 2.11 6.01 -14.47
C ARG A 69 3.15 6.07 -15.59
N ALA A 70 3.81 4.96 -15.90
CA ALA A 70 4.78 4.88 -16.99
C ALA A 70 4.12 5.11 -18.37
N GLU A 71 2.93 4.56 -18.59
CA GLU A 71 2.16 4.78 -19.82
C GLU A 71 1.73 6.25 -19.95
N ALA A 72 1.27 6.87 -18.86
CA ALA A 72 0.93 8.29 -18.84
C ALA A 72 2.15 9.17 -19.14
N ALA A 73 3.32 8.87 -18.56
CA ALA A 73 4.58 9.56 -18.85
C ALA A 73 4.97 9.41 -20.33
N THR A 74 4.85 8.21 -20.90
CA THR A 74 5.13 7.95 -22.32
C THR A 74 4.22 8.77 -23.24
N ARG A 75 2.91 8.81 -22.94
CA ARG A 75 1.95 9.63 -23.69
C ARG A 75 2.30 11.12 -23.62
N ARG A 76 2.72 11.61 -22.45
CA ARG A 76 3.18 12.99 -22.31
C ARG A 76 4.40 13.26 -23.19
N VAL A 77 5.44 12.45 -23.10
CA VAL A 77 6.68 12.62 -23.89
C VAL A 77 6.39 12.60 -25.39
N ARG A 78 5.54 11.68 -25.86
CA ARG A 78 5.10 11.65 -27.27
C ARG A 78 4.35 12.93 -27.65
N GLY A 79 3.43 13.40 -26.81
CA GLY A 79 2.68 14.63 -27.05
C GLY A 79 3.59 15.87 -27.18
N TRP A 80 4.63 15.97 -26.35
CA TRP A 80 5.63 17.05 -26.45
C TRP A 80 6.44 16.95 -27.73
N ALA A 81 6.90 15.75 -28.11
CA ALA A 81 7.63 15.53 -29.36
C ALA A 81 6.78 15.85 -30.59
N ASP A 82 5.52 15.41 -30.62
CA ASP A 82 4.58 15.69 -31.70
C ASP A 82 4.22 17.18 -31.78
N ALA A 83 4.16 17.88 -30.63
CA ALA A 83 3.97 19.32 -30.57
C ALA A 83 5.19 20.08 -31.13
N ALA A 84 6.40 19.70 -30.73
CA ALA A 84 7.64 20.30 -31.24
C ALA A 84 7.77 20.12 -32.75
N ARG A 85 7.49 18.92 -33.26
CA ARG A 85 7.50 18.62 -34.71
C ARG A 85 6.53 19.49 -35.49
N ARG A 86 5.29 19.64 -34.99
CA ARG A 86 4.29 20.52 -35.62
C ARG A 86 4.69 21.99 -35.56
N GLY A 87 5.19 22.46 -34.42
CA GLY A 87 5.69 23.83 -34.28
C GLY A 87 6.80 24.16 -35.28
N CYS A 88 7.75 23.25 -35.51
CA CYS A 88 8.78 23.43 -36.52
C CYS A 88 8.24 23.39 -37.96
N ALA A 89 7.22 22.58 -38.23
CA ALA A 89 6.54 22.59 -39.52
C ALA A 89 5.84 23.94 -39.79
N ASP A 90 5.16 24.51 -38.79
CA ASP A 90 4.48 25.81 -38.89
C ASP A 90 5.47 26.97 -39.12
N LEU A 91 6.70 26.85 -38.62
CA LEU A 91 7.80 27.80 -38.87
C LEU A 91 8.49 27.60 -40.24
N GLY A 92 8.01 26.67 -41.07
CA GLY A 92 8.61 26.34 -42.37
C GLY A 92 9.93 25.56 -42.28
N ARG A 93 10.31 25.07 -41.09
CA ARG A 93 11.51 24.25 -40.82
C ARG A 93 11.12 22.79 -40.54
N ALA A 94 10.27 22.22 -41.41
CA ALA A 94 9.81 20.85 -41.26
C ALA A 94 11.00 19.85 -41.27
N ASN A 95 10.97 18.86 -40.38
CA ASN A 95 12.04 17.84 -40.20
C ASN A 95 13.41 18.37 -39.76
N ASP A 96 13.52 19.63 -39.32
CA ASP A 96 14.77 20.16 -38.79
C ASP A 96 14.98 19.75 -37.32
N ARG A 97 15.93 18.84 -37.06
CA ARG A 97 16.25 18.36 -35.71
C ARG A 97 16.74 19.46 -34.77
N ALA A 98 17.40 20.51 -35.30
CA ALA A 98 17.88 21.61 -34.47
C ALA A 98 16.71 22.46 -33.97
N CYS A 99 15.69 22.66 -34.81
CA CYS A 99 14.46 23.33 -34.42
C CYS A 99 13.69 22.53 -33.37
N GLU A 100 13.50 21.22 -33.59
CA GLU A 100 12.77 20.34 -32.65
C GLU A 100 13.46 20.32 -31.27
N ASP A 101 14.77 20.15 -31.24
CA ASP A 101 15.57 20.12 -30.02
C ASP A 101 15.54 21.46 -29.26
N GLN A 102 15.55 22.59 -29.99
CA GLN A 102 15.45 23.92 -29.38
C GLN A 102 14.08 24.15 -28.73
N LEU A 103 12.98 23.80 -29.41
CA LEU A 103 11.63 23.89 -28.84
C LEU A 103 11.45 22.99 -27.61
N LEU A 104 12.02 21.79 -27.62
CA LEU A 104 11.97 20.88 -26.48
C LEU A 104 12.75 21.44 -25.28
N ARG A 105 13.91 22.06 -25.49
CA ARG A 105 14.70 22.73 -24.42
C ARG A 105 13.96 23.94 -23.82
N ASP A 106 13.33 24.75 -24.67
CA ASP A 106 12.56 25.92 -24.23
C ASP A 106 11.32 25.47 -23.43
N ALA A 107 10.62 24.43 -23.89
CA ALA A 107 9.49 23.83 -23.17
C ALA A 107 9.91 23.23 -21.82
N ALA A 108 11.05 22.54 -21.76
CA ALA A 108 11.61 22.03 -20.51
C ALA A 108 11.89 23.18 -19.53
N THR A 109 12.50 24.27 -20.00
CA THR A 109 12.80 25.44 -19.16
C THR A 109 11.53 26.11 -18.61
N TYR A 110 10.49 26.24 -19.44
CA TYR A 110 9.23 26.83 -19.02
C TYR A 110 8.45 25.96 -18.02
N SER A 111 8.46 24.62 -18.20
CA SER A 111 7.84 23.70 -17.23
C SER A 111 8.49 23.77 -15.85
N ILE A 112 9.83 23.89 -15.79
CA ILE A 112 10.58 24.03 -14.53
C ILE A 112 10.20 25.34 -13.80
N ALA A 113 10.07 26.45 -14.54
CA ALA A 113 9.76 27.75 -13.96
C ALA A 113 8.31 27.88 -13.45
N LYS A 114 7.36 27.16 -14.09
CA LYS A 114 5.93 27.24 -13.73
C LYS A 114 5.54 26.30 -12.60
N GLU A 115 6.22 25.16 -12.45
CA GLU A 115 5.81 24.11 -11.51
C GLU A 115 6.54 24.12 -10.17
N GLY A 116 7.66 24.87 -10.01
CA GLY A 116 8.26 25.29 -8.72
C GLY A 116 8.72 24.22 -7.71
N HIS A 117 8.04 23.08 -7.62
CA HIS A 117 8.21 22.03 -6.62
C HIS A 117 7.82 20.63 -7.12
N GLU A 118 7.26 20.48 -8.34
CA GLU A 118 6.80 19.18 -8.88
C GLU A 118 7.28 18.95 -10.33
N GLY A 119 8.49 19.40 -10.64
CA GLY A 119 9.07 19.17 -11.96
C GLY A 119 9.20 17.68 -12.25
N VAL A 120 8.39 17.17 -13.19
CA VAL A 120 8.57 15.85 -13.80
C VAL A 120 9.96 15.82 -14.41
N ILE A 121 10.91 15.17 -13.72
CA ILE A 121 12.28 15.01 -14.20
C ILE A 121 12.24 14.07 -15.41
N ILE A 122 12.14 14.66 -16.59
CA ILE A 122 12.46 14.00 -17.85
C ILE A 122 13.98 13.84 -17.86
N SER A 123 14.49 12.82 -17.15
CA SER A 123 15.89 12.40 -17.23
C SER A 123 16.11 11.60 -18.51
N VAL A 124 15.89 12.24 -19.66
CA VAL A 124 16.36 11.72 -20.93
C VAL A 124 17.72 12.37 -21.18
N GLY A 125 18.77 11.82 -20.54
CA GLY A 125 20.14 11.97 -21.01
C GLY A 125 20.93 13.25 -20.63
N ALA A 126 20.58 13.99 -19.58
CA ALA A 126 21.47 15.00 -19.02
C ALA A 126 22.19 14.43 -17.78
N PRO A 127 23.55 14.47 -17.70
CA PRO A 127 24.24 14.06 -16.49
C PRO A 127 23.79 14.93 -15.32
N VAL A 128 23.59 14.30 -14.17
CA VAL A 128 23.30 14.94 -12.89
C VAL A 128 24.36 16.00 -12.60
N SER A 129 24.03 17.26 -12.89
CA SER A 129 24.75 18.42 -12.34
C SER A 129 23.89 19.67 -12.44
N VAL A 130 22.72 19.67 -11.78
CA VAL A 130 22.12 20.93 -11.33
C VAL A 130 22.51 21.09 -9.87
N ALA A 131 23.78 21.41 -9.64
CA ALA A 131 24.17 22.13 -8.45
C ALA A 131 23.62 23.54 -8.62
N VAL A 132 22.48 23.82 -7.97
CA VAL A 132 21.97 25.17 -7.78
C VAL A 132 23.04 25.93 -7.00
N GLN A 133 23.87 26.73 -7.69
CA GLN A 133 24.68 27.74 -7.00
C GLN A 133 23.73 28.90 -6.63
N PRO A 134 23.57 29.22 -5.34
CA PRO A 134 22.86 30.43 -4.95
C PRO A 134 23.64 31.63 -5.48
N ARG A 135 22.95 32.47 -6.25
CA ARG A 135 23.43 33.76 -6.72
C ARG A 135 23.78 34.61 -5.50
N THR A 136 25.06 34.73 -5.16
CA THR A 136 25.52 35.80 -4.27
C THR A 136 25.55 37.06 -5.11
N ASP A 137 24.49 37.85 -4.98
CA ASP A 137 24.42 39.18 -5.54
C ASP A 137 25.62 39.99 -5.04
N ARG A 138 26.28 40.69 -5.96
CA ARG A 138 27.36 41.62 -5.68
C ARG A 138 26.84 42.69 -4.72
N ALA A 139 27.31 42.67 -3.47
CA ALA A 139 27.40 43.87 -2.68
C ALA A 139 28.56 44.69 -3.25
N SER A 140 28.21 45.77 -3.94
CA SER A 140 29.12 46.82 -4.39
C SER A 140 29.83 47.46 -3.21
N GLU A 141 31.15 47.62 -3.34
CA GLU A 141 31.96 48.67 -2.70
C GLU A 141 31.38 50.07 -2.95
#